data_AF-A0A5B1B8Y8-F1
#
_entry.id   AF-A0A5B1B8Y8-F1
#
_cell.length_a   1.000
_cell.length_b   1.000
_cell.length_c   1.000
_cell.angle_alpha   90.00
_cell.angle_beta   90.00
_cell.angle_gamma   90.00
#
_symmetry.space_group_name_H-M   'P 1'
#
loop_
_entity.id
_entity.type
_entity.pdbx_description
1 polymer ?
#
loop_
_entity_poly.entity_id
_entity_poly.type
_entity_poly.pdbx_seq_one_letter_code
_entity_poly.pdbx_strand_id
1 'polypeptide(L)'
;MRKLITISINTLKGFSSPVFNFLIAILGIKYFGKEDWGILINVMLWIFFISFIINWGNREYLIRKYTQQPSRLHYIFYSSFLIRSIFLTFSGVLFFFFPFTTALYATILVVLIHCYSSMDSVVVYHQRFGEQLLAETVGFLIIISVIFYYNTFDLVIFLQAYIIANSIKIIILASNLKLYRKDFSYYVSFIEIKQGFPFFLIGFSGWLQSKIDLYIVSVFLTKTRLSEYQLLITAFLMLQAVSGFIVIPFMKHIFRMPQNNIKKLKTLLALFSFPIVITGTLIIRFILERVVNLDINYEIYLLGGLSSIPSFLYMIHIMELYKTGKEKRVMAINFMGAFVNLITILCLIYYYDITGVFIGVCITQWLILILYKTYGRTSMPSLQI
;
A
#
# COMPACT_ATOMS: atom_id res chain seq x y z
N MET A 1 -2.57 15.94 -25.99
CA MET A 1 -3.23 14.62 -25.87
C MET A 1 -2.37 13.54 -25.20
N ARG A 2 -1.15 13.23 -25.68
CA ARG A 2 -0.28 12.16 -25.07
C ARG A 2 -0.02 12.31 -23.57
N LYS A 3 0.19 13.53 -23.06
CA LYS A 3 0.39 13.78 -21.62
C LYS A 3 -0.85 13.45 -20.78
N LEU A 4 -2.04 13.80 -21.25
CA LEU A 4 -3.30 13.49 -20.56
C LEU A 4 -3.53 11.98 -20.51
N ILE A 5 -3.31 11.27 -21.62
CA ILE A 5 -3.40 9.80 -21.67
C ILE A 5 -2.43 9.15 -20.68
N THR A 6 -1.18 9.63 -20.63
CA THR A 6 -0.18 9.10 -19.69
C THR A 6 -0.57 9.33 -18.23
N ILE A 7 -1.11 10.51 -17.92
CA ILE A 7 -1.61 10.83 -16.57
C ILE A 7 -2.79 9.92 -16.23
N SER A 8 -3.76 9.77 -17.13
CA SER A 8 -4.92 8.90 -16.92
C SER A 8 -4.52 7.45 -16.72
N ILE A 9 -3.61 6.91 -17.52
CA ILE A 9 -3.11 5.53 -17.37
C ILE A 9 -2.35 5.39 -16.05
N ASN A 10 -1.53 6.36 -15.65
CA ASN A 10 -0.84 6.31 -14.37
C ASN A 10 -1.82 6.35 -13.19
N THR A 11 -2.89 7.16 -13.28
CA THR A 11 -3.97 7.19 -12.29
C THR A 11 -4.66 5.83 -12.23
N LEU A 12 -5.10 5.28 -13.37
CA LEU A 12 -5.72 3.96 -13.44
C LEU A 12 -4.82 2.86 -12.87
N LYS A 13 -3.51 2.88 -13.18
CA LYS A 13 -2.52 1.98 -12.59
C LYS A 13 -2.39 2.15 -11.07
N GLY A 14 -2.53 3.37 -10.56
CA GLY A 14 -2.54 3.65 -9.13
C GLY A 14 -3.75 3.06 -8.42
N PHE A 15 -4.91 3.02 -9.09
CA PHE A 15 -6.16 2.45 -8.56
C PHE A 15 -6.29 0.95 -8.75
N SER A 16 -5.71 0.40 -9.83
CA SER A 16 -5.97 -0.98 -10.23
C SER A 16 -5.59 -1.97 -9.14
N SER A 17 -4.40 -1.85 -8.55
CA SER A 17 -3.95 -2.81 -7.52
C SER A 17 -4.84 -2.83 -6.26
N PRO A 18 -5.16 -1.70 -5.61
CA PRO A 18 -6.12 -1.70 -4.49
C PRO A 18 -7.50 -2.24 -4.87
N VAL A 19 -8.05 -1.82 -6.02
CA VAL A 19 -9.38 -2.26 -6.48
C VAL A 19 -9.38 -3.76 -6.76
N PHE A 20 -8.38 -4.28 -7.47
CA PHE A 20 -8.26 -5.71 -7.78
C PHE A 20 -8.12 -6.55 -6.51
N ASN A 21 -7.29 -6.13 -5.56
CA ASN A 21 -7.14 -6.82 -4.28
C ASN A 21 -8.45 -6.81 -3.48
N PHE A 22 -9.18 -5.69 -3.48
CA PHE A 22 -10.47 -5.59 -2.80
C PHE A 22 -11.54 -6.49 -3.45
N LEU A 23 -11.61 -6.51 -4.79
CA LEU A 23 -12.51 -7.39 -5.53
C LEU A 23 -12.19 -8.86 -5.31
N ILE A 24 -10.91 -9.24 -5.34
CA ILE A 24 -10.46 -10.60 -5.02
C ILE A 24 -10.91 -10.98 -3.60
N ALA A 25 -10.75 -10.10 -2.61
CA ALA A 25 -11.17 -10.38 -1.24
C ALA A 25 -12.70 -10.51 -1.11
N ILE A 26 -13.47 -9.64 -1.76
CA ILE A 26 -14.94 -9.72 -1.80
C ILE A 26 -15.39 -11.05 -2.37
N LEU A 27 -14.87 -11.43 -3.54
CA LEU A 27 -15.27 -12.65 -4.22
C LEU A 27 -14.83 -13.88 -3.43
N GLY A 28 -13.61 -13.86 -2.89
CA GLY A 28 -13.10 -14.93 -2.04
C GLY A 28 -14.01 -15.21 -0.85
N ILE A 29 -14.39 -14.18 -0.09
CA ILE A 29 -15.27 -14.32 1.08
C ILE A 29 -16.68 -14.74 0.66
N LYS A 30 -17.19 -14.24 -0.47
CA LYS A 30 -18.53 -14.60 -0.95
C LYS A 30 -18.64 -16.06 -1.38
N TYR A 31 -17.60 -16.61 -2.02
CA TYR A 31 -17.61 -17.97 -2.54
C TYR A 31 -17.17 -19.02 -1.52
N PHE A 32 -16.16 -18.71 -0.70
CA PHE A 32 -15.55 -19.68 0.22
C PHE A 32 -15.87 -19.43 1.69
N GLY A 33 -16.49 -18.29 2.01
CA GLY A 33 -16.77 -17.91 3.39
C GLY A 33 -15.61 -17.18 4.07
N LYS A 34 -15.93 -16.64 5.24
CA LYS A 34 -15.07 -15.73 6.01
C LYS A 34 -13.89 -16.44 6.67
N GLU A 35 -14.13 -17.64 7.21
CA GLU A 35 -13.15 -18.39 7.98
C GLU A 35 -12.00 -18.85 7.09
N ASP A 36 -12.31 -19.56 6.02
CA ASP A 36 -11.38 -20.06 5.01
C ASP A 36 -10.55 -18.94 4.39
N TRP A 37 -11.22 -17.87 3.96
CA TRP A 37 -10.52 -16.72 3.39
C TRP A 37 -9.61 -16.02 4.42
N GLY A 38 -10.02 -16.01 5.70
CA GLY A 38 -9.21 -15.53 6.82
C GLY A 38 -7.88 -16.28 6.99
N ILE A 39 -7.82 -17.57 6.61
CA ILE A 39 -6.58 -18.35 6.61
C ILE A 39 -5.61 -17.82 5.55
N LEU A 40 -6.10 -17.61 4.31
CA LEU A 40 -5.29 -17.03 3.23
C LEU A 40 -4.78 -15.64 3.61
N ILE A 41 -5.65 -14.81 4.16
CA ILE A 41 -5.31 -13.47 4.65
C ILE A 41 -4.13 -13.52 5.62
N ASN A 42 -4.18 -14.42 6.61
CA ASN A 42 -3.12 -14.55 7.60
C ASN A 42 -1.76 -14.85 6.94
N VAL A 43 -1.72 -15.80 6.01
CA VAL A 43 -0.48 -16.11 5.26
C VAL A 43 -0.02 -14.91 4.44
N MET A 44 -0.94 -14.23 3.74
CA MET A 44 -0.63 -13.09 2.89
C MET A 44 -0.08 -11.89 3.68
N LEU A 45 -0.51 -11.67 4.93
CA LEU A 45 0.05 -10.64 5.80
C LEU A 45 1.56 -10.86 6.00
N TRP A 46 1.98 -12.08 6.33
CA TRP A 46 3.40 -12.42 6.49
C TRP A 46 4.18 -12.28 5.17
N ILE A 47 3.61 -12.76 4.06
CA ILE A 47 4.21 -12.61 2.73
C ILE A 47 4.43 -11.13 2.39
N PHE A 48 3.44 -10.28 2.62
CA PHE A 48 3.56 -8.84 2.34
C PHE A 48 4.52 -8.13 3.29
N PHE A 49 4.60 -8.53 4.55
CA PHE A 49 5.57 -7.98 5.50
C PHE A 49 7.01 -8.28 5.06
N ILE A 50 7.30 -9.54 4.76
CA ILE A 50 8.64 -9.96 4.31
C ILE A 50 8.98 -9.30 2.97
N SER A 51 8.01 -9.26 2.04
CA SER A 51 8.17 -8.59 0.74
C SER A 51 8.43 -7.08 0.90
N PHE A 52 7.85 -6.44 1.92
CA PHE A 52 8.12 -5.04 2.22
C PHE A 52 9.57 -4.83 2.66
N ILE A 53 10.09 -5.68 3.56
CA ILE A 53 11.48 -5.63 4.02
C ILE A 53 12.45 -5.82 2.86
N ILE A 54 12.20 -6.81 1.98
CA ILE A 54 13.05 -7.09 0.81
C ILE A 54 13.06 -5.92 -0.18
N ASN A 55 11.99 -5.14 -0.25
CA ASN A 55 11.87 -3.94 -1.10
C ASN A 55 12.64 -2.71 -0.58
N TRP A 56 13.71 -2.94 0.19
CA TRP A 56 14.54 -1.96 0.86
C TRP A 56 14.86 -0.71 0.02
N GLY A 57 14.14 0.38 0.27
CA GLY A 57 14.36 1.69 -0.36
C GLY A 57 14.22 1.71 -1.88
N ASN A 58 13.63 0.68 -2.49
CA ASN A 58 13.76 0.34 -3.91
C ASN A 58 13.41 1.50 -4.86
N ARG A 59 12.16 1.98 -4.83
CA ARG A 59 11.65 2.84 -5.91
C ARG A 59 12.27 4.23 -5.91
N GLU A 60 12.19 4.96 -4.81
CA GLU A 60 12.59 6.37 -4.71
C GLU A 60 14.11 6.55 -4.82
N TYR A 61 14.90 5.66 -4.23
CA TYR A 61 16.35 5.69 -4.32
C TYR A 61 16.83 5.39 -5.75
N LEU A 62 16.31 4.34 -6.39
CA LEU A 62 16.76 3.94 -7.72
C LEU A 62 16.37 4.95 -8.79
N ILE A 63 15.18 5.56 -8.72
CA ILE A 63 14.78 6.62 -9.67
C ILE A 63 15.76 7.79 -9.63
N ARG A 64 16.24 8.19 -8.43
CA ARG A 64 17.26 9.24 -8.29
C ARG A 64 18.57 8.81 -8.92
N LYS A 65 19.02 7.58 -8.66
CA LYS A 65 20.28 7.03 -9.19
C LYS A 65 20.26 6.86 -10.72
N TYR A 66 19.15 6.41 -11.29
CA TYR A 66 18.94 6.34 -12.74
C TYR A 66 19.01 7.72 -13.41
N THR A 67 18.45 8.74 -12.75
CA THR A 67 18.47 10.12 -13.29
C THR A 67 19.89 10.70 -13.29
N GLN A 68 20.73 10.35 -12.32
CA GLN A 68 22.13 10.81 -12.26
C GLN A 68 23.04 10.08 -13.26
N GLN A 69 22.78 8.79 -13.52
CA GLN A 69 23.60 7.95 -14.40
C GLN A 69 22.74 7.16 -15.39
N PRO A 70 22.07 7.82 -16.35
CA PRO A 70 21.11 7.19 -17.25
C PRO A 70 21.75 6.12 -18.15
N SER A 71 23.03 6.27 -18.51
CA SER A 71 23.77 5.30 -19.32
C SER A 71 24.05 3.98 -18.60
N ARG A 72 24.03 3.97 -17.27
CA ARG A 72 24.31 2.78 -16.43
C ARG A 72 23.05 2.18 -15.81
N LEU A 73 21.87 2.49 -16.34
CA LEU A 73 20.58 2.05 -15.77
C LEU A 73 20.53 0.54 -15.49
N HIS A 74 20.87 -0.30 -16.47
CA HIS A 74 20.81 -1.75 -16.33
C HIS A 74 21.79 -2.29 -15.29
N TYR A 75 23.01 -1.75 -15.24
CA TYR A 75 24.01 -2.07 -14.23
C TYR A 75 23.50 -1.72 -12.82
N ILE A 76 22.92 -0.54 -12.65
CA ILE A 76 22.35 -0.09 -11.37
C ILE A 76 21.17 -0.99 -10.97
N PHE A 77 20.31 -1.33 -11.92
CA PHE A 77 19.18 -2.23 -11.70
C PHE A 77 19.64 -3.62 -11.23
N TYR A 78 20.55 -4.27 -11.97
CA TYR A 78 21.02 -5.62 -11.62
C TYR A 78 21.81 -5.66 -10.31
N SER A 79 22.67 -4.66 -10.06
CA SER A 79 23.39 -4.53 -8.79
C SER A 79 22.41 -4.39 -7.62
N SER A 80 21.41 -3.51 -7.75
CA SER A 80 20.37 -3.32 -6.74
C SER A 80 19.45 -4.53 -6.56
N PHE A 81 19.14 -5.24 -7.63
CA PHE A 81 18.35 -6.47 -7.57
C PHE A 81 19.09 -7.53 -6.75
N LEU A 82 20.36 -7.79 -7.06
CA LEU A 82 21.16 -8.81 -6.38
C LEU A 82 21.47 -8.47 -4.92
N ILE A 83 21.86 -7.22 -4.61
CA ILE A 83 22.16 -6.83 -3.22
C ILE A 83 20.91 -6.99 -2.34
N ARG A 84 19.71 -6.70 -2.85
CA ARG A 84 18.46 -6.86 -2.11
C ARG A 84 18.00 -8.31 -2.03
N SER A 85 18.41 -9.17 -2.97
CA SER A 85 18.17 -10.61 -2.87
C SER A 85 18.79 -11.25 -1.62
N ILE A 86 19.79 -10.62 -0.97
CA ILE A 86 20.29 -11.06 0.34
C ILE A 86 19.16 -11.09 1.38
N PHE A 87 18.23 -10.14 1.33
CA PHE A 87 17.08 -10.09 2.22
C PHE A 87 16.06 -11.21 1.97
N LEU A 88 16.15 -11.95 0.85
CA LEU A 88 15.28 -13.11 0.62
C LEU A 88 15.50 -14.19 1.68
N THR A 89 16.66 -14.24 2.32
CA THR A 89 16.92 -15.16 3.45
C THR A 89 15.92 -14.97 4.60
N PHE A 90 15.35 -13.78 4.80
CA PHE A 90 14.29 -13.53 5.78
C PHE A 90 12.98 -14.27 5.47
N SER A 91 12.77 -14.72 4.22
CA SER A 91 11.61 -15.59 3.90
C SER A 91 11.67 -16.94 4.61
N GLY A 92 12.86 -17.39 5.06
CA GLY A 92 13.01 -18.59 5.87
C GLY A 92 12.20 -18.57 7.17
N VAL A 93 11.86 -17.38 7.68
CA VAL A 93 11.00 -17.21 8.86
C VAL A 93 9.63 -17.86 8.68
N LEU A 94 9.12 -17.96 7.44
CA LEU A 94 7.82 -18.58 7.16
C LEU A 94 7.75 -20.05 7.55
N PHE A 95 8.87 -20.78 7.55
CA PHE A 95 8.92 -22.19 7.94
C PHE A 95 8.72 -22.40 9.44
N PHE A 96 8.87 -21.35 10.27
CA PHE A 96 8.55 -21.44 11.71
C PHE A 96 7.06 -21.25 12.01
N PHE A 97 6.33 -20.57 11.12
CA PHE A 97 4.93 -20.20 11.35
C PHE A 97 3.92 -21.07 10.57
N PHE A 98 4.35 -21.70 9.48
CA PHE A 98 3.46 -22.42 8.58
C PHE A 98 3.96 -23.85 8.28
N PRO A 99 3.04 -24.79 7.94
CA PRO A 99 3.41 -26.10 7.46
C PRO A 99 4.35 -26.03 6.25
N PHE A 100 5.21 -27.03 6.10
CA PHE A 100 6.28 -27.04 5.09
C PHE A 100 5.79 -26.70 3.68
N THR A 101 4.68 -27.29 3.23
CA THR A 101 4.11 -27.03 1.90
C THR A 101 3.66 -25.58 1.72
N THR A 102 2.90 -25.04 2.68
CA THR A 102 2.47 -23.65 2.70
C THR A 102 3.66 -22.69 2.75
N ALA A 103 4.64 -22.95 3.61
CA ALA A 103 5.85 -22.14 3.75
C ALA A 103 6.69 -22.13 2.46
N LEU A 104 6.80 -23.27 1.77
CA LEU A 104 7.49 -23.39 0.50
C LEU A 104 6.83 -22.52 -0.59
N TYR A 105 5.51 -22.66 -0.79
CA TYR A 105 4.80 -21.85 -1.78
C TYR A 105 4.80 -20.35 -1.40
N ALA A 106 4.65 -20.02 -0.12
CA ALA A 106 4.74 -18.65 0.35
C ALA A 106 6.14 -18.05 0.08
N THR A 107 7.21 -18.82 0.28
CA THR A 107 8.59 -18.42 -0.02
C THR A 107 8.79 -18.17 -1.52
N ILE A 108 8.32 -19.09 -2.37
CA ILE A 108 8.34 -18.91 -3.84
C ILE A 108 7.60 -17.63 -4.23
N LEU A 109 6.43 -17.39 -3.63
CA LEU A 109 5.65 -16.19 -3.87
C LEU A 109 6.39 -14.91 -3.46
N VAL A 110 7.08 -14.91 -2.32
CA VAL A 110 7.95 -13.79 -1.88
C VAL A 110 9.05 -13.50 -2.91
N VAL A 111 9.71 -14.54 -3.43
CA VAL A 111 10.73 -14.40 -4.49
C VAL A 111 10.14 -13.76 -5.74
N LEU A 112 8.96 -14.19 -6.18
CA LEU A 112 8.29 -13.61 -7.33
C LEU A 112 7.86 -12.16 -7.08
N ILE A 113 7.34 -11.84 -5.89
CA ILE A 113 7.00 -10.47 -5.52
C ILE A 113 8.25 -9.58 -5.54
N HIS A 114 9.40 -10.05 -5.05
CA HIS A 114 10.68 -9.33 -5.15
C HIS A 114 11.10 -9.06 -6.60
N CYS A 115 11.00 -10.06 -7.47
CA CYS A 115 11.27 -9.91 -8.90
C CYS A 115 10.36 -8.85 -9.55
N TYR A 116 9.05 -8.95 -9.30
CA TYR A 116 8.06 -8.01 -9.84
C TYR A 116 8.28 -6.58 -9.33
N SER A 117 8.41 -6.41 -8.01
CA SER A 117 8.58 -5.11 -7.37
C SER A 117 9.90 -4.43 -7.72
N SER A 118 10.96 -5.19 -7.99
CA SER A 118 12.23 -4.63 -8.49
C SER A 118 12.08 -3.91 -9.83
N MET A 119 11.18 -4.37 -10.70
CA MET A 119 10.91 -3.74 -12.00
C MET A 119 10.11 -2.43 -11.91
N ASP A 120 9.42 -2.16 -10.79
CA ASP A 120 8.58 -0.95 -10.64
C ASP A 120 9.39 0.34 -10.82
N SER A 121 10.63 0.38 -10.32
CA SER A 121 11.54 1.53 -10.50
C SER A 121 11.84 1.84 -11.98
N VAL A 122 11.99 0.79 -12.79
CA VAL A 122 12.27 0.87 -14.23
C VAL A 122 11.02 1.28 -15.00
N VAL A 123 9.86 0.73 -14.63
CA VAL A 123 8.56 1.12 -15.21
C VAL A 123 8.31 2.61 -15.01
N VAL A 124 8.51 3.12 -13.79
CA VAL A 124 8.29 4.54 -13.49
C VAL A 124 9.28 5.42 -14.25
N TYR A 125 10.56 5.02 -14.31
CA TYR A 125 11.59 5.78 -15.04
C TYR A 125 11.27 5.91 -16.54
N HIS A 126 10.85 4.82 -17.18
CA HIS A 126 10.48 4.82 -18.60
C HIS A 126 9.00 5.18 -18.86
N GLN A 127 8.23 5.52 -17.82
CA GLN A 127 6.81 5.87 -17.90
C GLN A 127 5.93 4.79 -18.56
N ARG A 128 6.27 3.50 -18.38
CA ARG A 128 5.58 2.37 -19.01
C ARG A 128 4.39 1.85 -18.19
N PHE A 129 3.58 2.79 -17.70
CA PHE A 129 2.47 2.49 -16.79
C PHE A 129 1.41 1.56 -17.39
N GLY A 130 1.20 1.63 -18.71
CA GLY A 130 0.24 0.76 -19.41
C GLY A 130 0.64 -0.72 -19.39
N GLU A 131 1.93 -1.03 -19.50
CA GLU A 131 2.44 -2.40 -19.44
C GLU A 131 2.25 -3.00 -18.04
N GLN A 132 2.47 -2.19 -17.01
CA GLN A 132 2.23 -2.59 -15.63
C GLN A 132 0.75 -2.77 -15.34
N LEU A 133 -0.11 -1.88 -15.85
CA LEU A 133 -1.56 -2.03 -15.74
C LEU A 133 -2.02 -3.33 -16.42
N LEU A 134 -1.52 -3.63 -17.62
CA LEU A 134 -1.82 -4.89 -18.32
C LEU A 134 -1.39 -6.11 -17.49
N ALA A 135 -0.17 -6.09 -16.94
CA ALA A 135 0.31 -7.16 -16.07
C ALA A 135 -0.62 -7.35 -14.86
N GLU A 136 -0.97 -6.28 -14.15
CA GLU A 136 -1.89 -6.33 -13.00
C GLU A 136 -3.27 -6.89 -13.38
N THR A 137 -3.83 -6.46 -14.51
CA THR A 137 -5.13 -6.94 -15.01
C THR A 137 -5.09 -8.44 -15.32
N VAL A 138 -4.03 -8.92 -16.00
CA VAL A 138 -3.87 -10.35 -16.29
C VAL A 138 -3.73 -11.16 -15.00
N GLY A 139 -2.90 -10.71 -14.06
CA GLY A 139 -2.74 -11.36 -12.75
C GLY A 139 -4.06 -11.44 -11.97
N PHE A 140 -4.84 -10.36 -11.99
CA PHE A 140 -6.17 -10.31 -11.39
C PHE A 140 -7.13 -11.31 -12.03
N LEU A 141 -7.18 -11.37 -13.36
CA LEU A 141 -8.06 -12.30 -14.08
C LEU A 141 -7.71 -13.77 -13.78
N ILE A 142 -6.44 -14.11 -13.61
CA ILE A 142 -6.00 -15.47 -13.23
C ILE A 142 -6.57 -15.84 -11.86
N ILE A 143 -6.41 -14.96 -10.85
CA ILE A 143 -6.89 -15.24 -9.49
C ILE A 143 -8.42 -15.36 -9.47
N ILE A 144 -9.12 -14.47 -10.17
CA ILE A 144 -10.58 -14.55 -10.29
C ILE A 144 -11.03 -15.83 -10.99
N SER A 145 -10.32 -16.26 -12.03
CA SER A 145 -10.66 -17.51 -12.74
C SER A 145 -10.58 -18.71 -11.81
N VAL A 146 -9.59 -18.73 -10.91
CA VAL A 146 -9.44 -19.78 -9.89
C VAL A 146 -10.58 -19.73 -8.87
N ILE A 147 -10.99 -18.53 -8.42
CA ILE A 147 -12.14 -18.37 -7.50
C ILE A 147 -13.42 -18.95 -8.09
N PHE A 148 -13.69 -18.72 -9.39
CA PHE A 148 -14.90 -19.23 -10.04
C PHE A 148 -14.81 -20.70 -10.45
N TYR A 149 -13.60 -21.23 -10.64
CA TYR A 149 -13.40 -22.61 -11.09
C TYR A 149 -13.49 -23.63 -9.94
N TYR A 150 -12.96 -23.29 -8.77
CA TYR A 150 -12.97 -24.20 -7.61
C TYR A 150 -14.19 -23.95 -6.72
N ASN A 151 -14.88 -25.02 -6.35
CA ASN A 151 -16.06 -24.98 -5.47
C ASN A 151 -15.70 -25.03 -3.98
N THR A 152 -14.51 -25.52 -3.64
CA THR A 152 -14.03 -25.68 -2.26
C THR A 152 -12.72 -24.92 -2.07
N PHE A 153 -12.54 -24.35 -0.89
CA PHE A 153 -11.33 -23.62 -0.57
C PHE A 153 -10.16 -24.59 -0.29
N ASP A 154 -9.02 -24.29 -0.91
CA ASP A 154 -7.74 -24.91 -0.56
C ASP A 154 -6.64 -23.85 -0.60
N LEU A 155 -6.00 -23.64 0.54
CA LEU A 155 -4.95 -22.63 0.71
C LEU A 155 -3.78 -22.81 -0.28
N VAL A 156 -3.37 -24.04 -0.54
CA VAL A 156 -2.25 -24.36 -1.42
C VAL A 156 -2.61 -24.01 -2.86
N ILE A 157 -3.82 -24.34 -3.31
CA ILE A 157 -4.31 -23.96 -4.65
C ILE A 157 -4.29 -22.45 -4.83
N PHE A 158 -4.73 -21.69 -3.82
CA PHE A 158 -4.68 -20.23 -3.88
C PHE A 158 -3.25 -19.69 -3.93
N LEU A 159 -2.33 -20.22 -3.12
CA LEU A 159 -0.91 -19.82 -3.20
C LEU A 159 -0.30 -20.13 -4.58
N GLN A 160 -0.62 -21.30 -5.16
CA GLN A 160 -0.22 -21.65 -6.53
C GLN A 160 -0.79 -20.67 -7.56
N ALA A 161 -2.06 -20.28 -7.43
CA ALA A 161 -2.68 -19.28 -8.29
C ALA A 161 -1.96 -17.93 -8.23
N TYR A 162 -1.59 -17.47 -7.02
CA TYR A 162 -0.80 -16.25 -6.84
C TYR A 162 0.61 -16.38 -7.45
N ILE A 163 1.24 -17.55 -7.36
CA ILE A 163 2.54 -17.83 -7.98
C ILE A 163 2.44 -17.75 -9.50
N ILE A 164 1.42 -18.38 -10.10
CA ILE A 164 1.18 -18.35 -11.55
C ILE A 164 0.90 -16.90 -11.99
N ALA A 165 0.02 -16.19 -11.28
CA ALA A 165 -0.30 -14.80 -11.56
C ALA A 165 0.94 -13.89 -11.52
N ASN A 166 1.77 -14.00 -10.48
CA ASN A 166 2.99 -13.19 -10.37
C ASN A 166 4.06 -13.60 -11.40
N SER A 167 4.17 -14.88 -11.75
CA SER A 167 5.08 -15.35 -12.79
C SER A 167 4.71 -14.74 -14.15
N ILE A 168 3.43 -14.77 -14.51
CA ILE A 168 2.94 -14.17 -15.75
C ILE A 168 3.13 -12.65 -15.73
N LYS A 169 2.85 -11.97 -14.61
CA LYS A 169 3.14 -10.54 -14.44
C LYS A 169 4.60 -10.19 -14.72
N ILE A 170 5.53 -10.99 -14.19
CA ILE A 170 6.98 -10.81 -14.40
C ILE A 170 7.32 -11.01 -15.88
N ILE A 171 6.80 -12.06 -16.53
CA ILE A 171 7.06 -12.33 -17.95
C ILE A 171 6.58 -11.15 -18.82
N ILE A 172 5.38 -10.65 -18.57
CA ILE A 172 4.82 -9.49 -19.29
C ILE A 172 5.70 -8.25 -19.11
N LEU A 173 6.14 -7.94 -17.89
CA LEU A 173 6.99 -6.77 -17.66
C LEU A 173 8.41 -6.95 -18.20
N ALA A 174 9.04 -8.09 -17.96
CA ALA A 174 10.41 -8.37 -18.39
C ALA A 174 10.55 -8.33 -19.93
N SER A 175 9.57 -8.92 -20.63
CA SER A 175 9.54 -8.93 -22.10
C SER A 175 9.37 -7.52 -22.67
N ASN A 176 8.42 -6.75 -22.15
CA ASN A 176 8.16 -5.40 -22.63
C ASN A 176 9.29 -4.42 -22.29
N LEU A 177 9.85 -4.48 -21.07
CA LEU A 177 10.99 -3.67 -20.66
C LEU A 177 12.31 -4.06 -21.36
N LYS A 178 12.34 -5.19 -22.10
CA LYS A 178 13.51 -5.70 -22.84
C LYS A 178 14.75 -5.87 -21.96
N LEU A 179 14.57 -6.22 -20.68
CA LEU A 179 15.68 -6.40 -19.73
C LEU A 179 16.66 -7.48 -20.19
N TYR A 180 16.16 -8.52 -20.87
CA TYR A 180 16.93 -9.66 -21.39
C TYR A 180 17.94 -9.33 -22.51
N ARG A 181 17.84 -8.17 -23.16
CA ARG A 181 18.72 -7.82 -24.31
C ARG A 181 19.99 -7.07 -23.90
N LYS A 182 20.25 -6.93 -22.61
CA LYS A 182 21.29 -6.04 -22.09
C LYS A 182 22.27 -6.80 -21.24
N ASP A 183 23.55 -6.44 -21.39
CA ASP A 183 24.64 -7.12 -20.72
C ASP A 183 24.45 -7.11 -19.22
N PHE A 184 24.56 -8.30 -18.64
CA PHE A 184 24.48 -8.51 -17.21
C PHE A 184 25.82 -8.10 -16.59
N SER A 185 25.83 -6.95 -15.93
CA SER A 185 26.97 -6.46 -15.16
C SER A 185 26.48 -5.99 -13.81
N TYR A 186 27.19 -6.37 -12.75
CA TYR A 186 26.78 -6.04 -11.38
C TYR A 186 27.99 -5.84 -10.46
N TYR A 187 27.77 -5.09 -9.39
CA TYR A 187 28.68 -5.00 -8.26
C TYR A 187 27.88 -4.97 -6.96
N VAL A 188 28.24 -5.87 -6.04
CA VAL A 188 27.59 -5.98 -4.74
C VAL A 188 28.27 -5.01 -3.78
N SER A 189 27.56 -3.96 -3.36
CA SER A 189 28.07 -3.00 -2.39
C SER A 189 27.08 -2.75 -1.25
N PHE A 190 27.53 -3.01 -0.02
CA PHE A 190 26.76 -2.71 1.20
C PHE A 190 26.49 -1.21 1.39
N ILE A 191 27.26 -0.34 0.72
CA ILE A 191 27.02 1.10 0.72
C ILE A 191 25.63 1.41 0.13
N GLU A 192 25.17 0.64 -0.85
CA GLU A 192 23.85 0.83 -1.46
C GLU A 192 22.71 0.57 -0.46
N ILE A 193 22.85 -0.43 0.40
CA ILE A 193 21.87 -0.71 1.47
C ILE A 193 21.79 0.47 2.44
N LYS A 194 22.95 1.01 2.84
CA LYS A 194 23.03 2.18 3.74
C LYS A 194 22.41 3.43 3.11
N GLN A 195 22.62 3.65 1.81
CA GLN A 195 22.03 4.78 1.09
C GLN A 195 20.51 4.62 0.86
N GLY A 196 20.03 3.39 0.70
CA GLY A 196 18.60 3.08 0.60
C GLY A 196 17.85 3.19 1.94
N PHE A 197 18.54 3.10 3.07
CA PHE A 197 17.91 3.03 4.39
C PHE A 197 16.97 4.21 4.74
N PRO A 198 17.32 5.49 4.48
CA PRO A 198 16.39 6.59 4.74
C PRO A 198 15.08 6.49 3.96
N PHE A 199 15.13 5.98 2.71
CA PHE A 199 13.95 5.75 1.89
C PHE A 199 13.13 4.59 2.41
N PHE A 200 13.80 3.52 2.85
CA PHE A 200 13.15 2.41 3.55
C PHE A 200 12.41 2.91 4.80
N LEU A 201 13.04 3.70 5.67
CA LEU A 201 12.40 4.21 6.88
C LEU A 201 11.15 5.07 6.61
N ILE A 202 11.20 5.91 5.58
CA ILE A 202 10.03 6.69 5.15
C ILE A 202 8.89 5.74 4.74
N GLY A 203 9.16 4.77 3.86
CA GLY A 203 8.17 3.77 3.46
C GLY A 203 7.66 2.93 4.63
N PHE A 204 8.57 2.53 5.53
CA PHE A 204 8.27 1.67 6.67
C PHE A 204 7.37 2.38 7.67
N SER A 205 7.61 3.67 7.92
CA SER A 205 6.75 4.47 8.79
C SER A 205 5.30 4.51 8.28
N GLY A 206 5.10 4.69 6.96
CA GLY A 206 3.76 4.71 6.35
C GLY A 206 3.11 3.33 6.31
N TRP A 207 3.89 2.28 6.02
CA TRP A 207 3.40 0.90 6.04
C TRP A 207 2.97 0.50 7.46
N LEU A 208 3.80 0.76 8.45
CA LEU A 208 3.53 0.43 9.84
C LEU A 208 2.27 1.18 10.32
N GLN A 209 2.17 2.48 10.05
CA GLN A 209 1.01 3.28 10.43
C GLN A 209 -0.29 2.76 9.81
N SER A 210 -0.26 2.25 8.58
CA SER A 210 -1.45 1.82 7.84
C SER A 210 -1.81 0.34 8.00
N LYS A 211 -0.95 -0.47 8.61
CA LYS A 211 -1.12 -1.93 8.71
C LYS A 211 -0.93 -2.52 10.09
N ILE A 212 -0.40 -1.77 11.07
CA ILE A 212 -0.14 -2.31 12.42
C ILE A 212 -1.41 -2.88 13.07
N ASP A 213 -2.55 -2.25 12.79
CA ASP A 213 -3.87 -2.69 13.22
C ASP A 213 -4.22 -4.10 12.73
N LEU A 214 -3.99 -4.40 11.45
CA LEU A 214 -4.20 -5.72 10.85
C LEU A 214 -3.36 -6.81 11.49
N TYR A 215 -2.11 -6.50 11.91
CA TYR A 215 -1.27 -7.46 12.63
C TYR A 215 -1.76 -7.73 14.05
N ILE A 216 -2.28 -6.72 14.74
CA ILE A 216 -2.87 -6.92 16.07
C ILE A 216 -4.14 -7.77 15.93
N VAL A 217 -5.02 -7.42 14.99
CA VAL A 217 -6.24 -8.20 14.70
C VAL A 217 -5.92 -9.65 14.36
N SER A 218 -4.87 -9.92 13.58
CA SER A 218 -4.54 -11.30 13.18
C SER A 218 -4.06 -12.19 14.32
N VAL A 219 -3.53 -11.59 15.39
CA VAL A 219 -3.06 -12.26 16.60
C VAL A 219 -4.20 -12.46 17.61
N PHE A 220 -5.02 -11.44 17.84
CA PHE A 220 -6.01 -11.45 18.93
C PHE A 220 -7.40 -11.93 18.53
N LEU A 221 -7.80 -11.79 17.26
CA LEU A 221 -9.15 -12.12 16.79
C LEU A 221 -9.17 -13.39 15.93
N THR A 222 -10.36 -13.99 15.79
CA THR A 222 -10.57 -15.20 14.97
C THR A 222 -10.38 -14.92 13.49
N LYS A 223 -10.17 -15.97 12.67
CA LYS A 223 -9.97 -15.82 11.22
C LYS A 223 -11.18 -15.21 10.52
N THR A 224 -12.38 -15.53 10.99
CA THR A 224 -13.63 -14.89 10.58
C THR A 224 -13.58 -13.38 10.81
N ARG A 225 -13.29 -12.93 12.02
CA ARG A 225 -13.19 -11.50 12.37
C ARG A 225 -12.06 -10.78 11.62
N LEU A 226 -10.92 -11.46 11.44
CA LEU A 226 -9.80 -10.94 10.63
C LEU A 226 -10.23 -10.67 9.18
N SER A 227 -10.99 -11.57 8.57
CA SER A 227 -11.48 -11.40 7.20
C SER A 227 -12.46 -10.23 7.07
N GLU A 228 -13.38 -10.08 8.03
CA GLU A 228 -14.33 -8.96 8.10
C GLU A 228 -13.60 -7.63 8.25
N TYR A 229 -12.67 -7.58 9.21
CA TYR A 229 -11.86 -6.40 9.46
C TYR A 229 -11.00 -6.03 8.24
N GLN A 230 -10.35 -7.00 7.58
CA GLN A 230 -9.57 -6.74 6.38
C GLN A 230 -10.41 -6.12 5.27
N LEU A 231 -11.61 -6.64 5.01
CA LEU A 231 -12.51 -6.04 4.01
C LEU A 231 -12.87 -4.60 4.37
N LEU A 232 -13.29 -4.38 5.61
CA LEU A 232 -13.67 -3.06 6.12
C LEU A 232 -12.51 -2.06 6.00
N ILE A 233 -11.35 -2.37 6.59
CA ILE A 233 -10.21 -1.44 6.60
C ILE A 233 -9.69 -1.21 5.18
N THR A 234 -9.71 -2.21 4.30
CA THR A 234 -9.30 -2.03 2.90
C THR A 234 -10.25 -1.10 2.16
N ALA A 235 -11.56 -1.23 2.36
CA ALA A 235 -12.56 -0.33 1.77
C ALA A 235 -12.35 1.12 2.22
N PHE A 236 -12.15 1.34 3.51
CA PHE A 236 -11.90 2.69 4.05
C PHE A 236 -10.53 3.25 3.66
N LEU A 237 -9.48 2.41 3.58
CA LEU A 237 -8.18 2.84 3.04
C LEU A 237 -8.27 3.24 1.57
N MET A 238 -9.12 2.58 0.77
CA MET A 238 -9.39 3.00 -0.61
C MET A 238 -10.07 4.37 -0.65
N LEU A 239 -11.06 4.61 0.23
CA LEU A 239 -11.71 5.91 0.38
C LEU A 239 -10.70 7.00 0.80
N GLN A 240 -9.79 6.70 1.72
CA GLN A 240 -8.71 7.60 2.11
C GLN A 240 -7.74 7.88 0.96
N ALA A 241 -7.41 6.86 0.15
CA ALA A 241 -6.49 7.00 -0.98
C ALA A 241 -7.00 7.99 -2.04
N VAL A 242 -8.32 8.21 -2.15
CA VAL A 242 -8.93 9.25 -3.01
C VAL A 242 -8.30 10.62 -2.75
N SER A 243 -8.01 10.97 -1.50
CA SER A 243 -7.31 12.22 -1.16
C SER A 243 -5.97 12.36 -1.90
N GLY A 244 -5.18 11.30 -1.89
CA GLY A 244 -3.88 11.26 -2.57
C GLY A 244 -4.04 11.32 -4.09
N PHE A 245 -5.03 10.64 -4.64
CA PHE A 245 -5.30 10.68 -6.08
C PHE A 245 -5.76 12.05 -6.57
N ILE A 246 -6.47 12.81 -5.75
CA ILE A 246 -6.82 14.21 -6.06
C ILE A 246 -5.57 15.10 -6.03
N VAL A 247 -4.69 14.92 -5.04
CA VAL A 247 -3.59 15.87 -4.77
C VAL A 247 -2.31 15.58 -5.58
N ILE A 248 -1.91 14.31 -5.68
CA ILE A 248 -0.62 13.89 -6.26
C ILE A 248 -0.40 14.37 -7.70
N PRO A 249 -1.39 14.31 -8.62
CA PRO A 249 -1.23 14.81 -9.99
C PRO A 249 -0.81 16.29 -10.06
N PHE A 250 -1.20 17.08 -9.06
CA PHE A 250 -0.90 18.51 -8.98
C PHE A 250 0.31 18.83 -8.11
N MET A 251 1.05 17.83 -7.61
CA MET A 251 2.19 18.02 -6.69
C MET A 251 3.21 19.05 -7.21
N LYS A 252 3.60 18.98 -8.50
CA LYS A 252 4.53 19.96 -9.10
C LYS A 252 4.00 21.39 -9.06
N HIS A 253 2.70 21.58 -9.24
CA HIS A 253 2.06 22.89 -9.18
C HIS A 253 1.99 23.37 -7.72
N ILE A 254 1.57 22.51 -6.79
CA ILE A 254 1.51 22.81 -5.34
C ILE A 254 2.88 23.27 -4.82
N PHE A 255 3.97 22.63 -5.27
CA PHE A 255 5.32 23.02 -4.87
C PHE A 255 5.71 24.43 -5.30
N ARG A 256 5.11 24.96 -6.38
CA ARG A 256 5.38 26.31 -6.91
C ARG A 256 4.35 27.36 -6.47
N MET A 257 3.23 26.94 -5.90
CA MET A 257 2.14 27.86 -5.51
C MET A 257 2.52 28.75 -4.31
N PRO A 258 2.03 30.01 -4.30
CA PRO A 258 2.12 30.88 -3.13
C PRO A 258 1.20 30.39 -2.01
N GLN A 259 1.54 30.73 -0.77
CA GLN A 259 0.86 30.22 0.43
C GLN A 259 -0.65 30.54 0.47
N ASN A 260 -1.06 31.70 -0.05
CA ASN A 260 -2.47 32.08 -0.11
C ASN A 260 -3.30 31.12 -0.98
N ASN A 261 -2.72 30.63 -2.09
CA ASN A 261 -3.39 29.67 -2.95
C ASN A 261 -3.42 28.27 -2.31
N ILE A 262 -2.38 27.89 -1.56
CA ILE A 262 -2.35 26.65 -0.80
C ILE A 262 -3.44 26.65 0.28
N LYS A 263 -3.65 27.77 0.99
CA LYS A 263 -4.75 27.91 1.96
C LYS A 263 -6.12 27.73 1.30
N LYS A 264 -6.36 28.36 0.14
CA LYS A 264 -7.62 28.17 -0.62
C LYS A 264 -7.82 26.71 -1.01
N LEU A 265 -6.77 26.03 -1.47
CA LEU A 265 -6.82 24.61 -1.83
C LEU A 265 -7.16 23.72 -0.62
N LYS A 266 -6.59 24.00 0.56
CA LYS A 266 -6.93 23.30 1.82
C LYS A 266 -8.41 23.45 2.17
N THR A 267 -8.94 24.67 2.11
CA THR A 267 -10.37 24.92 2.40
C THR A 267 -11.27 24.18 1.40
N LEU A 268 -10.90 24.19 0.12
CA LEU A 268 -11.65 23.49 -0.91
C LEU A 268 -11.66 21.97 -0.67
N LEU A 269 -10.50 21.37 -0.39
CA LEU A 269 -10.41 19.94 -0.07
C LEU A 269 -11.18 19.59 1.21
N ALA A 270 -11.13 20.44 2.24
CA ALA A 270 -11.91 20.24 3.45
C ALA A 270 -13.41 20.24 3.17
N LEU A 271 -13.91 21.19 2.38
CA LEU A 271 -15.31 21.27 2.01
C LEU A 271 -15.76 20.04 1.23
N PHE A 272 -14.98 19.58 0.25
CA PHE A 272 -15.32 18.39 -0.54
C PHE A 272 -15.09 17.07 0.19
N SER A 273 -14.28 17.04 1.26
CA SER A 273 -14.03 15.81 2.01
C SER A 273 -15.30 15.22 2.62
N PHE A 274 -16.19 16.04 3.17
CA PHE A 274 -17.42 15.56 3.82
C PHE A 274 -18.38 14.88 2.84
N PRO A 275 -18.80 15.49 1.70
CA PRO A 275 -19.64 14.81 0.72
C PRO A 275 -19.02 13.52 0.17
N ILE A 276 -17.71 13.53 -0.11
CA ILE A 276 -17.00 12.37 -0.64
C ILE A 276 -17.00 11.23 0.38
N VAL A 277 -16.68 11.53 1.65
CA VAL A 277 -16.61 10.52 2.71
C VAL A 277 -17.99 9.98 3.04
N ILE A 278 -19.02 10.82 3.13
CA ILE A 278 -20.41 10.38 3.38
C ILE A 278 -20.87 9.45 2.26
N THR A 279 -20.73 9.89 0.99
CA THR A 279 -21.13 9.09 -0.17
C THR A 279 -20.32 7.79 -0.24
N GLY A 280 -19.01 7.86 -0.04
CA GLY A 280 -18.12 6.70 -0.03
C GLY A 280 -18.48 5.70 1.07
N THR A 281 -18.78 6.17 2.27
CA THR A 281 -19.18 5.31 3.41
C THR A 281 -20.51 4.61 3.12
N LEU A 282 -21.48 5.31 2.51
CA LEU A 282 -22.75 4.71 2.09
C LEU A 282 -22.56 3.64 1.01
N ILE A 283 -21.69 3.90 0.03
CA ILE A 283 -21.34 2.91 -1.01
C ILE A 283 -20.66 1.69 -0.38
N ILE A 284 -19.70 1.90 0.52
CA ILE A 284 -19.01 0.81 1.24
C ILE A 284 -20.01 -0.02 2.02
N ARG A 285 -20.92 0.61 2.76
CA ARG A 285 -21.99 -0.07 3.48
C ARG A 285 -22.86 -0.90 2.55
N PHE A 286 -23.33 -0.31 1.45
CA PHE A 286 -24.14 -1.00 0.46
C PHE A 286 -23.42 -2.24 -0.08
N ILE A 287 -22.16 -2.13 -0.46
CA ILE A 287 -21.38 -3.26 -0.98
C ILE A 287 -21.23 -4.34 0.11
N LEU A 288 -20.81 -3.98 1.32
CA LEU A 288 -20.51 -4.96 2.36
C LEU A 288 -21.78 -5.65 2.91
N GLU A 289 -22.87 -4.92 3.11
CA GLU A 289 -24.13 -5.51 3.62
C GLU A 289 -24.89 -6.26 2.53
N ARG A 290 -24.96 -5.75 1.29
CA ARG A 290 -25.82 -6.33 0.23
C ARG A 290 -25.11 -7.28 -0.71
N VAL A 291 -23.82 -7.08 -0.98
CA VAL A 291 -23.07 -7.93 -1.93
C VAL A 291 -22.36 -9.06 -1.19
N VAL A 292 -21.81 -8.77 0.00
CA VAL A 292 -21.01 -9.70 0.80
C VAL A 292 -21.82 -10.34 1.94
N ASN A 293 -23.00 -9.78 2.29
CA ASN A 293 -23.84 -10.22 3.41
C ASN A 293 -23.09 -10.20 4.76
N LEU A 294 -22.34 -9.12 5.02
CA LEU A 294 -21.73 -8.90 6.32
C LEU A 294 -22.74 -8.26 7.28
N ASP A 295 -22.93 -8.88 8.44
CA ASP A 295 -23.75 -8.34 9.53
C ASP A 295 -22.86 -7.51 10.47
N ILE A 296 -22.60 -6.27 10.07
CA ILE A 296 -21.68 -5.34 10.76
C ILE A 296 -22.48 -4.22 11.40
N ASN A 297 -22.17 -3.88 12.65
CA ASN A 297 -22.81 -2.78 13.36
C ASN A 297 -22.57 -1.44 12.64
N TYR A 298 -23.63 -0.62 12.53
CA TYR A 298 -23.61 0.73 11.97
C TYR A 298 -22.49 1.62 12.54
N GLU A 299 -22.18 1.48 13.82
CA GLU A 299 -21.12 2.24 14.50
C GLU A 299 -19.76 2.11 13.80
N ILE A 300 -19.44 0.94 13.28
CA ILE A 300 -18.16 0.69 12.59
C ILE A 300 -18.08 1.49 11.29
N TYR A 301 -19.19 1.60 10.55
CA TYR A 301 -19.24 2.43 9.34
C TYR A 301 -19.07 3.91 9.65
N LEU A 302 -19.69 4.38 10.73
CA LEU A 302 -19.54 5.76 11.19
C LEU A 302 -18.08 6.04 11.58
N LEU A 303 -17.46 5.18 12.38
CA LEU A 303 -16.05 5.29 12.79
C LEU A 303 -15.10 5.23 11.60
N GLY A 304 -15.32 4.31 10.66
CA GLY A 304 -14.54 4.20 9.43
C GLY A 304 -14.64 5.46 8.56
N GLY A 305 -15.85 6.00 8.41
CA GLY A 305 -16.08 7.28 7.72
C GLY A 305 -15.33 8.43 8.41
N LEU A 306 -15.51 8.59 9.72
CA LEU A 306 -14.82 9.62 10.51
C LEU A 306 -13.30 9.50 10.43
N SER A 307 -12.76 8.28 10.46
CA SER A 307 -11.32 8.03 10.33
C SER A 307 -10.77 8.41 8.95
N SER A 308 -11.65 8.48 7.93
CA SER A 308 -11.24 8.76 6.55
C SER A 308 -11.11 10.26 6.24
N ILE A 309 -11.82 11.12 6.98
CA ILE A 309 -11.81 12.59 6.80
C ILE A 309 -10.39 13.18 6.99
N PRO A 310 -9.63 12.84 8.05
CA PRO A 310 -8.29 13.36 8.27
C PRO A 310 -7.35 13.28 7.06
N SER A 311 -7.43 12.20 6.28
CA SER A 311 -6.53 12.00 5.13
C SER A 311 -6.65 13.09 4.08
N PHE A 312 -7.87 13.57 3.79
CA PHE A 312 -8.12 14.71 2.90
C PHE A 312 -7.54 16.02 3.45
N LEU A 313 -7.59 16.20 4.77
CA LEU A 313 -7.18 17.43 5.42
C LEU A 313 -5.66 17.54 5.56
N TYR A 314 -4.97 16.47 5.97
CA TYR A 314 -3.52 16.51 6.16
C TYR A 314 -2.72 16.27 4.88
N MET A 315 -3.32 15.78 3.77
CA MET A 315 -2.56 15.48 2.55
C MET A 315 -1.80 16.69 1.99
N ILE A 316 -2.42 17.88 1.99
CA ILE A 316 -1.72 19.12 1.59
C ILE A 316 -0.62 19.50 2.58
N HIS A 317 -0.82 19.26 3.88
CA HIS A 317 0.21 19.51 4.89
C HIS A 317 1.44 18.61 4.69
N ILE A 318 1.24 17.35 4.32
CA ILE A 318 2.33 16.45 3.92
C ILE A 318 3.09 17.04 2.73
N MET A 319 2.37 17.53 1.71
CA MET A 319 3.00 18.15 0.53
C MET A 319 3.79 19.41 0.85
N GLU A 320 3.33 20.24 1.80
CA GLU A 320 4.10 21.40 2.28
C GLU A 320 5.38 21.00 3.00
N LEU A 321 5.33 19.92 3.81
CA LEU A 321 6.52 19.40 4.47
C LEU A 321 7.53 18.85 3.45
N TYR A 322 7.07 18.15 2.42
CA TYR A 322 7.92 17.71 1.32
C TYR A 322 8.49 18.88 0.52
N LYS A 323 7.70 19.92 0.24
CA LYS A 323 8.17 21.17 -0.41
C LYS A 323 9.33 21.81 0.37
N THR A 324 9.36 21.66 1.69
CA THR A 324 10.37 22.27 2.57
C THR A 324 11.48 21.29 3.01
N GLY A 325 11.56 20.09 2.43
CA GLY A 325 12.59 19.10 2.76
C GLY A 325 12.49 18.55 4.19
N LYS A 326 11.27 18.48 4.73
CA LYS A 326 10.97 18.01 6.10
C LYS A 326 10.41 16.59 6.13
N GLU A 327 10.85 15.71 5.24
CA GLU A 327 10.43 14.30 5.15
C GLU A 327 10.61 13.55 6.48
N LYS A 328 11.70 13.84 7.21
CA LYS A 328 11.96 13.25 8.54
C LYS A 328 10.84 13.53 9.54
N ARG A 329 10.17 14.68 9.45
CA ARG A 329 9.03 15.02 10.33
C ARG A 329 7.80 14.21 9.96
N VAL A 330 7.52 14.04 8.66
CA VAL A 330 6.44 13.18 8.17
C VAL A 330 6.64 11.75 8.69
N MET A 331 7.87 11.24 8.57
CA MET A 331 8.25 9.92 9.09
C MET A 331 8.04 9.81 10.62
N ALA A 332 8.47 10.81 11.40
CA ALA A 332 8.28 10.81 12.85
C ALA A 332 6.80 10.84 13.26
N ILE A 333 5.97 11.62 12.57
CA ILE A 333 4.52 11.68 12.80
C ILE A 333 3.88 10.32 12.48
N ASN A 334 4.29 9.66 11.40
CA ASN A 334 3.78 8.34 11.05
C ASN A 334 4.16 7.28 12.09
N PHE A 335 5.41 7.26 12.58
CA PHE A 335 5.81 6.35 13.66
C PHE A 335 5.05 6.62 14.97
N MET A 336 4.88 7.89 15.34
CA MET A 336 4.07 8.25 16.50
C MET A 336 2.62 7.79 16.33
N GLY A 337 2.04 7.97 15.14
CA GLY A 337 0.72 7.45 14.79
C GLY A 337 0.62 5.93 14.92
N ALA A 338 1.59 5.20 14.36
CA ALA A 338 1.64 3.74 14.47
C ALA A 338 1.71 3.27 15.94
N PHE A 339 2.51 3.96 16.76
CA PHE A 339 2.66 3.65 18.19
C PHE A 339 1.37 3.93 18.98
N VAL A 340 0.73 5.07 18.75
CA VAL A 340 -0.57 5.40 19.36
C VAL A 340 -1.64 4.40 18.94
N ASN A 341 -1.68 4.02 17.66
CA ASN A 341 -2.61 3.02 17.15
C ASN A 341 -2.40 1.67 17.85
N LEU A 342 -1.15 1.22 17.96
CA LEU A 342 -0.81 -0.02 18.63
C LEU A 342 -1.29 -0.02 20.09
N ILE A 343 -0.98 1.02 20.87
CA ILE A 343 -1.39 1.11 22.27
C ILE A 343 -2.92 1.14 22.40
N THR A 344 -3.58 2.02 21.64
CA THR A 344 -5.05 2.17 21.74
C THR A 344 -5.78 0.90 21.35
N ILE A 345 -5.34 0.21 20.29
CA ILE A 345 -5.93 -1.07 19.89
C ILE A 345 -5.67 -2.14 20.96
N LEU A 346 -4.45 -2.28 21.48
CA LEU A 346 -4.17 -3.27 22.52
C LEU A 346 -5.04 -3.09 23.78
N CYS A 347 -5.34 -1.84 24.15
CA CYS A 347 -6.24 -1.55 25.27
C CYS A 347 -7.72 -1.85 24.96
N LEU A 348 -8.18 -1.63 23.73
CA LEU A 348 -9.61 -1.68 23.38
C LEU A 348 -10.07 -3.01 22.78
N ILE A 349 -9.17 -3.75 22.11
CA ILE A 349 -9.53 -4.94 21.32
C ILE A 349 -10.13 -6.06 22.18
N TYR A 350 -9.69 -6.20 23.43
CA TYR A 350 -10.20 -7.21 24.35
C TYR A 350 -11.66 -6.96 24.77
N TYR A 351 -12.05 -5.68 24.91
CA TYR A 351 -13.37 -5.29 25.41
C TYR A 351 -14.39 -5.05 24.30
N TYR A 352 -13.94 -4.56 23.14
CA TYR A 352 -14.82 -4.04 22.09
C TYR A 352 -14.64 -4.73 20.72
N ASP A 353 -13.85 -5.81 20.63
CA ASP A 353 -13.60 -6.57 19.38
C ASP A 353 -13.20 -5.60 18.22
N ILE A 354 -13.69 -5.84 17.00
CA ILE A 354 -13.48 -4.98 15.81
C ILE A 354 -13.83 -3.51 16.07
N THR A 355 -14.88 -3.20 16.85
CA THR A 355 -15.28 -1.81 17.14
C THR A 355 -14.15 -1.08 17.88
N GLY A 356 -13.52 -1.75 18.85
CA GLY A 356 -12.36 -1.22 19.58
C GLY A 356 -11.19 -0.87 18.66
N VAL A 357 -10.96 -1.70 17.64
CA VAL A 357 -9.92 -1.46 16.62
C VAL A 357 -10.23 -0.20 15.82
N PHE A 358 -11.48 -0.01 15.38
CA PHE A 358 -11.89 1.18 14.63
C PHE A 358 -11.86 2.47 15.46
N ILE A 359 -12.15 2.39 16.76
CA ILE A 359 -11.97 3.52 17.69
C ILE A 359 -10.48 3.92 17.72
N GLY A 360 -9.57 2.95 17.90
CA GLY A 360 -8.12 3.20 17.89
C GLY A 360 -7.62 3.84 16.60
N VAL A 361 -8.07 3.32 15.45
CA VAL A 361 -7.75 3.88 14.13
C VAL A 361 -8.28 5.32 14.00
N CYS A 362 -9.52 5.57 14.42
CA CYS A 362 -10.13 6.89 14.36
C CYS A 362 -9.35 7.89 15.21
N ILE A 363 -9.09 7.59 16.49
CA ILE A 363 -8.30 8.43 17.39
C ILE A 363 -6.93 8.74 16.78
N THR A 364 -6.25 7.73 16.26
CA THR A 364 -4.94 7.87 15.63
C THR A 364 -4.98 8.83 14.44
N GLN A 365 -5.95 8.69 13.53
CA GLN A 365 -6.06 9.53 12.33
C GLN A 365 -6.31 11.00 12.68
N TRP A 366 -7.15 11.27 13.68
CA TRP A 366 -7.39 12.63 14.18
C TRP A 366 -6.16 13.21 14.89
N LEU A 367 -5.44 12.42 15.67
CA LEU A 367 -4.17 12.83 16.30
C LEU A 367 -3.12 13.19 15.23
N ILE A 368 -2.98 12.37 14.19
CA ILE A 368 -2.08 12.61 13.06
C ILE A 368 -2.42 13.96 12.39
N LEU A 369 -3.71 14.25 12.15
CA LEU A 369 -4.15 15.54 11.62
C LEU A 369 -3.71 16.72 12.50
N ILE A 370 -3.89 16.61 13.81
CA ILE A 370 -3.48 17.66 14.78
C ILE A 370 -1.96 17.88 14.70
N LEU A 371 -1.18 16.81 14.66
CA LEU A 371 0.28 16.88 14.53
C LEU A 371 0.69 17.57 13.21
N TYR A 372 0.12 17.17 12.07
CA TYR A 372 0.43 17.83 10.80
C TYR A 372 0.06 19.32 10.80
N LYS A 373 -1.08 19.68 11.40
CA LYS A 373 -1.53 21.07 11.49
C LYS A 373 -0.64 21.93 12.39
N THR A 374 -0.16 21.39 13.51
CA THR A 374 0.74 22.09 14.43
C THR A 374 2.12 22.32 13.82
N TYR A 375 2.71 21.27 13.21
CA TYR A 375 4.01 21.39 12.54
C TYR A 375 3.98 22.26 11.28
N GLY A 376 2.87 22.27 10.54
CA GLY A 376 2.71 23.13 9.36
C GLY A 376 2.69 24.62 9.69
N ARG A 377 2.27 25.01 10.90
CA ARG A 377 2.28 26.41 11.37
C ARG A 377 3.68 26.89 11.75
N THR A 378 4.47 26.05 12.42
CA THR A 378 5.81 26.41 12.91
C THR A 378 6.88 26.41 11.81
N SER A 379 6.62 25.77 10.67
CA SER A 379 7.53 25.75 9.53
C SER A 379 7.52 27.01 8.65
N MET A 380 6.79 28.07 9.03
CA MET A 380 6.71 29.31 8.27
C MET A 380 7.52 30.43 8.93
N PRO A 381 8.85 30.49 8.78
CA PRO A 381 9.50 31.79 8.80
C PRO A 381 8.94 32.55 7.59
N SER A 382 8.54 33.79 7.82
CA SER A 382 8.24 34.75 6.76
C SER A 382 9.45 34.82 5.84
N LEU A 383 9.39 34.15 4.69
CA LEU A 383 10.19 34.52 3.53
C LEU A 383 9.64 35.88 3.09
N GLN A 384 10.10 36.93 3.78
CA GLN A 384 10.18 38.27 3.24
C GLN A 384 11.22 38.18 2.12
N ILE A 385 10.74 38.04 0.89
CA ILE A 385 11.45 38.53 -0.29
C ILE A 385 10.73 39.79 -0.69
#